data_AF-A0A8C9G6E9-F1
#
_entry.id   AF-A0A8C9G6E9-F1
#
_cell.length_a   1.000
_cell.length_b   1.000
_cell.length_c   1.000
_cell.angle_alpha   90.00
_cell.angle_beta   90.00
_cell.angle_gamma   90.00
#
_symmetry.space_group_name_H-M   'P 1'
#
loop_
_entity.id
_entity.type
_entity.pdbx_description
1 polymer ?
#
loop_
_entity_poly.entity_id
_entity_poly.type
_entity_poly.pdbx_seq_one_letter_code
_entity_poly.pdbx_strand_id
1 'polypeptide(L)'
;MAAVAAGSLRRAGWRLWRGRAGLRCQLYAPQQGLHASAALRRASEEQRKEPPSPSSQQQFDPQQADPHLEQEAWSPQSSYTGQGGQESEDYESEEQLQHRILTAALEFVPEHGWTAEAIAEGAKTLGLSTAAAGMFHSDGSELILHFVSQCNSKLSHLLEEEQKLVQLGKAEKKPMDQFLRDALEARLRMVIPYIEKWPQAVSILLLPHNIPSSLNLLTSMIDDIWHYAGDQSTDVSPCTLQTGCFCPSAPQETDE
;
A
#
# COMPACT_ATOMS: atom_id res chain seq x y z
N MET A 1 18.96 -54.12 -27.44
CA MET A 1 19.80 -53.91 -26.23
C MET A 1 19.87 -52.40 -26.03
N ALA A 2 19.31 -51.84 -24.96
CA ALA A 2 19.91 -51.70 -23.62
C ALA A 2 21.01 -50.62 -23.60
N ALA A 3 21.06 -49.65 -22.67
CA ALA A 3 20.24 -49.44 -21.46
C ALA A 3 20.08 -47.94 -21.08
N VAL A 4 19.35 -47.68 -19.99
CA VAL A 4 19.05 -46.36 -19.41
C VAL A 4 20.27 -45.74 -18.73
N ALA A 5 20.40 -44.41 -18.80
CA ALA A 5 21.17 -43.61 -17.84
C ALA A 5 20.42 -42.29 -17.53
N ALA A 6 19.98 -42.11 -16.28
CA ALA A 6 19.30 -40.88 -15.83
C ALA A 6 20.29 -39.96 -15.10
N GLY A 7 20.31 -38.66 -15.44
CA GLY A 7 21.16 -37.64 -14.83
C GLY A 7 20.35 -36.63 -14.02
N SER A 8 20.48 -36.65 -12.69
CA SER A 8 19.61 -35.92 -11.76
C SER A 8 19.72 -34.39 -11.84
N LEU A 9 18.58 -33.68 -11.79
CA LEU A 9 18.53 -32.24 -11.54
C LEU A 9 19.14 -31.92 -10.16
N ARG A 10 20.08 -30.95 -10.13
CA ARG A 10 20.56 -30.36 -8.87
C ARG A 10 19.57 -29.30 -8.38
N ARG A 11 18.85 -29.59 -7.29
CA ARG A 11 18.03 -28.60 -6.60
C ARG A 11 18.91 -27.63 -5.81
N ALA A 12 19.06 -26.41 -6.29
CA ALA A 12 19.25 -25.25 -5.41
C ALA A 12 17.84 -24.78 -4.94
N GLY A 13 17.66 -24.27 -3.73
CA GLY A 13 18.67 -24.14 -2.67
C GLY A 13 18.21 -23.36 -1.43
N TRP A 14 16.90 -23.20 -1.20
CA TRP A 14 16.32 -22.33 -0.16
C TRP A 14 16.49 -22.83 1.30
N ARG A 15 17.67 -23.37 1.65
CA ARG A 15 18.02 -23.84 3.00
C ARG A 15 19.31 -23.18 3.52
N LEU A 16 19.37 -21.85 3.45
CA LEU A 16 20.51 -21.06 3.96
C LEU A 16 20.14 -19.77 4.72
N TRP A 17 18.87 -19.59 5.09
CA TRP A 17 18.39 -18.42 5.86
C TRP A 17 17.62 -18.81 7.14
N ARG A 18 18.13 -19.80 7.88
CA ARG A 18 17.63 -20.20 9.22
C ARG A 18 18.64 -19.85 10.33
N GLY A 19 19.11 -18.61 10.34
CA GLY A 19 19.92 -18.06 11.44
C GLY A 19 19.10 -17.91 12.72
N ARG A 20 19.60 -18.42 13.85
CA ARG A 20 18.96 -18.30 15.17
C ARG A 20 19.23 -16.90 15.79
N ALA A 21 18.40 -15.91 15.44
CA ALA A 21 18.33 -14.66 16.19
C ALA A 21 17.42 -14.84 17.43
N GLY A 22 17.98 -15.36 18.52
CA GLY A 22 17.25 -15.69 19.76
C GLY A 22 16.93 -14.48 20.65
N LEU A 23 16.21 -13.50 20.15
CA LEU A 23 15.81 -12.31 20.91
C LEU A 23 14.71 -12.62 21.93
N ARG A 24 15.10 -12.79 23.19
CA ARG A 24 14.18 -12.76 24.35
C ARG A 24 13.73 -11.31 24.60
N CYS A 25 12.65 -10.88 23.95
CA CYS A 25 11.91 -9.70 24.41
C CYS A 25 11.29 -10.00 25.77
N GLN A 26 11.88 -9.47 26.85
CA GLN A 26 11.25 -9.48 28.17
C GLN A 26 10.14 -8.43 28.18
N LEU A 27 8.89 -8.86 28.31
CA LEU A 27 7.74 -7.98 28.44
C LEU A 27 7.81 -7.24 29.78
N TYR A 28 8.28 -5.99 29.74
CA TYR A 28 8.27 -5.10 30.89
C TYR A 28 6.85 -4.57 31.08
N ALA A 29 6.15 -5.01 32.13
CA ALA A 29 4.79 -4.59 32.41
C ALA A 29 4.78 -3.28 33.24
N PRO A 30 4.25 -2.16 32.72
CA PRO A 30 3.97 -0.99 33.55
C PRO A 30 2.72 -1.25 34.40
N GLN A 31 2.88 -1.25 35.73
CA GLN A 31 1.77 -0.99 36.65
C GLN A 31 1.67 0.52 36.93
N GLN A 32 0.54 0.91 37.55
CA GLN A 32 0.15 2.29 37.88
C GLN A 32 -0.32 3.11 36.66
N GLY A 33 -1.41 3.89 36.75
CA GLY A 33 -2.38 3.98 37.84
C GLY A 33 -3.49 4.98 37.50
N LEU A 34 -4.75 4.57 37.60
CA LEU A 34 -5.89 5.43 37.27
C LEU A 34 -6.15 6.47 38.38
N HIS A 35 -5.77 7.73 38.14
CA HIS A 35 -6.22 8.86 38.94
C HIS A 35 -7.24 9.70 38.16
N ALA A 36 -8.52 9.45 38.40
CA ALA A 36 -9.58 10.39 38.04
C ALA A 36 -9.48 11.63 38.94
N SER A 37 -9.78 12.81 38.38
CA SER A 37 -9.93 14.05 39.15
C SER A 37 -10.96 14.95 38.48
N ALA A 38 -12.19 14.90 39.01
CA ALA A 38 -13.27 15.80 38.61
C ALA A 38 -13.38 16.96 39.60
N ALA A 39 -13.44 18.19 39.10
CA ALA A 39 -13.73 19.39 39.88
C ALA A 39 -14.74 20.26 39.11
N LEU A 40 -15.74 20.79 39.80
CA LEU A 40 -16.87 21.51 39.21
C LEU A 40 -17.01 22.94 39.74
N ARG A 41 -17.25 23.88 38.81
CA ARG A 41 -17.99 25.15 38.99
C ARG A 41 -17.54 26.15 40.07
N ARG A 42 -17.08 27.33 39.64
CA ARG A 42 -17.88 28.57 39.38
C ARG A 42 -16.95 29.57 38.66
N ALA A 43 -17.32 30.32 37.61
CA ALA A 43 -18.45 31.24 37.39
C ALA A 43 -18.27 32.62 38.06
N SER A 44 -18.09 33.65 37.24
CA SER A 44 -18.34 35.07 37.51
C SER A 44 -18.54 35.79 36.17
N GLU A 45 -19.59 36.61 36.06
CA GLU A 45 -19.67 37.70 35.07
C GLU A 45 -18.73 38.87 35.51
N GLU A 46 -18.54 40.01 34.84
CA GLU A 46 -19.50 40.88 34.14
C GLU A 46 -18.78 42.03 33.37
N GLN A 47 -19.36 42.52 32.24
CA GLN A 47 -19.16 43.84 31.56
C GLN A 47 -17.71 44.32 31.22
N ARG A 48 -17.42 44.89 30.03
CA ARG A 48 -18.08 46.10 29.49
C ARG A 48 -17.69 46.43 28.02
N LYS A 49 -18.66 46.97 27.26
CA LYS A 49 -18.56 47.96 26.16
C LYS A 49 -17.89 47.63 24.80
N GLU A 50 -18.75 47.62 23.79
CA GLU A 50 -18.57 48.20 22.44
C GLU A 50 -19.08 49.68 22.39
N PRO A 51 -19.04 50.40 21.25
CA PRO A 51 -18.16 50.33 20.07
C PRO A 51 -17.36 51.67 19.96
N PRO A 52 -17.45 52.64 18.99
CA PRO A 52 -18.16 52.79 17.69
C PRO A 52 -17.24 52.91 16.44
N SER A 53 -17.84 52.83 15.25
CA SER A 53 -17.21 53.11 13.93
C SER A 53 -17.16 54.61 13.58
N PRO A 54 -16.45 54.98 12.50
CA PRO A 54 -16.88 56.09 11.64
C PRO A 54 -16.91 55.76 10.14
N SER A 55 -17.83 56.39 9.40
CA SER A 55 -17.89 56.40 7.93
C SER A 55 -17.89 57.83 7.38
N SER A 56 -17.02 58.13 6.41
CA SER A 56 -17.10 59.25 5.45
C SER A 56 -16.03 58.99 4.36
N GLN A 57 -16.38 58.77 3.09
CA GLN A 57 -16.83 59.76 2.09
C GLN A 57 -15.76 60.78 1.65
N GLN A 58 -15.06 60.44 0.56
CA GLN A 58 -14.64 61.26 -0.59
C GLN A 58 -14.33 60.22 -1.69
N GLN A 59 -15.06 60.04 -2.79
CA GLN A 59 -15.70 60.94 -3.77
C GLN A 59 -14.69 61.68 -4.67
N PHE A 60 -14.32 61.02 -5.77
CA PHE A 60 -13.93 61.66 -7.04
C PHE A 60 -14.37 60.77 -8.21
N ASP A 61 -15.15 61.38 -9.12
CA ASP A 61 -15.47 60.92 -10.48
C ASP A 61 -14.89 62.03 -11.40
N PRO A 62 -14.43 61.73 -12.64
CA PRO A 62 -15.41 61.53 -13.71
C PRO A 62 -15.08 60.42 -14.74
N GLN A 63 -16.11 59.69 -15.16
CA GLN A 63 -16.64 59.63 -16.55
C GLN A 63 -15.79 60.31 -17.67
N GLN A 64 -15.72 59.81 -18.92
CA GLN A 64 -16.78 59.13 -19.68
C GLN A 64 -16.27 58.35 -20.93
N ALA A 65 -17.15 57.47 -21.42
CA ALA A 65 -17.17 56.59 -22.61
C ALA A 65 -16.39 56.93 -23.91
N ASP A 66 -16.09 55.85 -24.65
CA ASP A 66 -16.29 55.60 -26.10
C ASP A 66 -17.02 56.67 -26.95
N PRO A 67 -16.75 56.79 -28.28
CA PRO A 67 -16.63 55.63 -29.19
C PRO A 67 -15.66 55.72 -30.40
N HIS A 68 -15.29 54.55 -30.97
CA HIS A 68 -15.66 54.21 -32.36
C HIS A 68 -15.51 52.69 -32.68
N LEU A 69 -16.33 52.21 -33.61
CA LEU A 69 -16.19 50.87 -34.22
C LEU A 69 -15.40 50.98 -35.52
N GLU A 70 -14.45 50.07 -35.77
CA GLU A 70 -14.06 49.72 -37.14
C GLU A 70 -13.56 48.27 -37.20
N GLN A 71 -13.86 47.60 -38.32
CA GLN A 71 -13.64 46.17 -38.49
C GLN A 71 -12.44 45.90 -39.41
N GLU A 72 -11.40 45.25 -38.91
CA GLU A 72 -10.43 44.55 -39.77
C GLU A 72 -10.31 43.08 -39.40
N ALA A 73 -10.55 42.21 -40.39
CA ALA A 73 -10.55 40.76 -40.22
C ALA A 73 -9.13 40.19 -40.37
N TRP A 74 -8.42 40.04 -39.25
CA TRP A 74 -7.08 39.44 -39.25
C TRP A 74 -7.19 37.91 -39.41
N SER A 75 -6.80 37.43 -40.60
CA SER A 75 -6.93 36.02 -41.00
C SER A 75 -5.84 35.15 -40.36
N PRO A 76 -6.17 33.96 -39.82
CA PRO A 76 -5.17 33.06 -39.23
C PRO A 76 -4.40 32.30 -40.31
N GLN A 77 -3.29 32.87 -40.80
CA GLN A 77 -2.33 32.17 -41.65
C GLN A 77 -0.96 32.03 -40.97
N SER A 78 -0.79 30.94 -40.21
CA SER A 78 0.55 30.41 -39.89
C SER A 78 0.50 28.89 -39.94
N SER A 79 0.55 28.35 -41.16
CA SER A 79 0.57 26.91 -41.43
C SER A 79 1.97 26.34 -41.19
N TYR A 80 2.38 26.29 -39.92
CA TYR A 80 3.68 25.72 -39.53
C TYR A 80 3.63 24.19 -39.60
N THR A 81 3.80 23.66 -40.81
CA THR A 81 3.97 22.22 -41.07
C THR A 81 5.36 21.74 -40.63
N GLY A 82 5.64 21.89 -39.33
CA GLY A 82 6.76 21.23 -38.71
C GLY A 82 6.56 19.73 -38.75
N GLN A 83 7.37 19.03 -39.55
CA GLN A 83 7.56 17.59 -39.40
C GLN A 83 8.37 17.35 -38.12
N GLY A 84 7.70 17.45 -36.97
CA GLY A 84 8.24 16.98 -35.70
C GLY A 84 8.51 15.48 -35.83
N GLY A 85 9.77 15.09 -35.76
CA GLY A 85 10.13 13.69 -35.60
C GLY A 85 9.50 13.17 -34.32
N GLN A 86 9.10 11.89 -34.31
CA GLN A 86 8.60 11.23 -33.10
C GLN A 86 9.79 10.85 -32.20
N GLU A 87 10.51 11.87 -31.73
CA GLU A 87 11.30 11.76 -30.50
C GLU A 87 10.29 11.66 -29.36
N SER A 88 9.93 10.42 -29.01
CA SER A 88 9.20 10.14 -27.79
C SER A 88 10.13 10.38 -26.61
N GLU A 89 10.19 11.64 -26.17
CA GLU A 89 10.70 11.98 -24.85
C GLU A 89 9.91 11.16 -23.82
N ASP A 90 10.58 10.20 -23.16
CA ASP A 90 9.98 9.36 -22.11
C ASP A 90 9.76 10.20 -20.85
N TYR A 91 8.71 11.02 -20.89
CA TYR A 91 8.26 11.84 -19.76
C TYR A 91 7.79 10.95 -18.61
N GLU A 92 8.56 10.96 -17.52
CA GLU A 92 8.19 10.34 -16.25
C GLU A 92 6.94 11.00 -15.65
N SER A 93 5.99 10.19 -15.17
CA SER A 93 4.81 10.70 -14.46
C SER A 93 5.13 11.09 -13.02
N GLU A 94 4.34 11.99 -12.44
CA GLU A 94 4.51 12.38 -11.04
C GLU A 94 4.44 11.17 -10.09
N GLU A 95 3.53 10.22 -10.34
CA GLU A 95 3.40 8.97 -9.59
C GLU A 95 4.67 8.09 -9.66
N GLN A 96 5.33 8.02 -10.82
CA GLN A 96 6.58 7.28 -11.00
C GLN A 96 7.74 7.96 -10.25
N LEU A 97 7.83 9.28 -10.32
CA LEU A 97 8.79 10.08 -9.56
C LEU A 97 8.58 9.92 -8.04
N GLN A 98 7.34 10.02 -7.58
CA GLN A 98 6.96 9.79 -6.18
C GLN A 98 7.34 8.38 -5.72
N HIS A 99 6.99 7.35 -6.49
CA HIS A 99 7.35 5.95 -6.20
C HIS A 99 8.87 5.75 -6.12
N ARG A 100 9.66 6.39 -6.99
CA ARG A 100 11.13 6.36 -6.92
C ARG A 100 11.67 7.01 -5.66
N ILE A 101 11.19 8.20 -5.29
CA ILE A 101 11.61 8.92 -4.08
C ILE A 101 11.29 8.08 -2.83
N LEU A 102 10.06 7.57 -2.72
CA LEU A 102 9.67 6.72 -1.58
C LEU A 102 10.45 5.40 -1.55
N THR A 103 10.85 4.85 -2.70
CA THR A 103 11.71 3.65 -2.74
C THR A 103 13.14 3.95 -2.27
N ALA A 104 13.73 5.07 -2.69
CA ALA A 104 15.06 5.49 -2.25
C ALA A 104 15.10 5.87 -0.76
N ALA A 105 14.02 6.46 -0.25
CA ALA A 105 13.85 6.85 1.15
C ALA A 105 13.92 5.66 2.13
N LEU A 106 13.60 4.43 1.68
CA LEU A 106 13.66 3.23 2.52
C LEU A 106 15.06 2.96 3.08
N GLU A 107 16.13 3.31 2.35
CA GLU A 107 17.51 3.12 2.82
C GLU A 107 17.83 3.97 4.05
N PHE A 108 17.11 5.08 4.24
CA PHE A 108 17.31 6.04 5.34
C PHE A 108 16.37 5.83 6.55
N VAL A 109 15.35 4.99 6.40
CA VAL A 109 14.39 4.66 7.48
C VAL A 109 15.09 4.09 8.75
N PRO A 110 16.12 3.23 8.69
CA PRO A 110 16.79 2.76 9.90
C PRO A 110 17.41 3.89 10.75
N GLU A 111 17.88 4.96 10.12
CA GLU A 111 18.47 6.12 10.79
C GLU A 111 17.39 7.15 11.18
N HIS A 112 16.69 7.72 10.19
CA HIS A 112 15.73 8.83 10.37
C HIS A 112 14.32 8.40 10.78
N GLY A 113 14.02 7.10 10.76
CA GLY A 113 12.67 6.58 11.00
C GLY A 113 11.71 6.84 9.84
N TRP A 114 10.41 6.68 10.11
CA TRP A 114 9.35 6.93 9.14
C TRP A 114 8.97 8.41 9.16
N THR A 115 9.75 9.24 8.48
CA THR A 115 9.71 10.71 8.58
C THR A 115 9.96 11.39 7.23
N ALA A 116 9.56 12.66 7.11
CA ALA A 116 9.90 13.49 5.95
C ALA A 116 11.41 13.70 5.77
N GLU A 117 12.23 13.49 6.81
CA GLU A 117 13.70 13.50 6.71
C GLU A 117 14.21 12.32 5.87
N ALA A 118 13.72 11.10 6.13
CA ALA A 118 14.08 9.94 5.31
C ALA A 118 13.69 10.13 3.83
N ILE A 119 12.54 10.78 3.58
CA ILE A 119 12.09 11.17 2.23
C ILE A 119 13.03 12.22 1.61
N ALA A 120 13.48 13.21 2.39
CA ALA A 120 14.41 14.23 1.92
C ALA A 120 15.80 13.67 1.59
N GLU A 121 16.33 12.73 2.37
CA GLU A 121 17.58 12.03 2.03
C GLU A 121 17.42 11.12 0.80
N GLY A 122 16.30 10.40 0.71
CA GLY A 122 15.93 9.63 -0.50
C GLY A 122 15.81 10.49 -1.76
N ALA A 123 15.32 11.72 -1.65
CA ALA A 123 15.30 12.68 -2.76
C ALA A 123 16.72 13.11 -3.18
N LYS A 124 17.64 13.35 -2.22
CA LYS A 124 19.04 13.71 -2.52
C LYS A 124 19.78 12.62 -3.30
N THR A 125 19.58 11.34 -3.00
CA THR A 125 20.26 10.25 -3.72
C THR A 125 19.84 10.16 -5.19
N LEU A 126 18.62 10.62 -5.50
CA LEU A 126 18.11 10.77 -6.88
C LEU A 126 18.55 12.09 -7.55
N GLY A 127 19.39 12.91 -6.90
CA GLY A 127 19.84 14.21 -7.41
C GLY A 127 18.82 15.34 -7.27
N LEU A 128 17.73 15.12 -6.51
CA LEU A 128 16.64 16.08 -6.34
C LEU A 128 16.88 17.00 -5.14
N SER A 129 16.19 18.15 -5.14
CA SER A 129 16.14 19.04 -3.98
C SER A 129 15.39 18.38 -2.82
N THR A 130 15.81 18.63 -1.58
CA THR A 130 15.07 18.22 -0.36
C THR A 130 13.65 18.77 -0.30
N ALA A 131 13.36 19.85 -1.03
CA ALA A 131 12.01 20.38 -1.20
C ALA A 131 11.03 19.37 -1.83
N ALA A 132 11.52 18.35 -2.56
CA ALA A 132 10.69 17.26 -3.09
C ALA A 132 10.01 16.42 -1.99
N ALA A 133 10.54 16.42 -0.75
CA ALA A 133 9.84 15.81 0.38
C ALA A 133 8.51 16.52 0.72
N GLY A 134 8.33 17.78 0.30
CA GLY A 134 7.09 18.54 0.43
C GLY A 134 5.95 18.12 -0.51
N MET A 135 6.18 17.14 -1.40
CA MET A 135 5.11 16.50 -2.18
C MET A 135 4.32 15.47 -1.36
N PHE A 136 4.81 15.09 -0.17
CA PHE A 136 4.26 14.01 0.66
C PHE A 136 3.76 14.52 2.02
N HIS A 137 2.90 13.73 2.66
CA HIS A 137 2.40 13.98 4.00
C HIS A 137 3.54 13.91 5.04
N SER A 138 3.62 14.96 5.87
CA SER A 138 4.69 15.13 6.86
C SER A 138 4.68 14.13 8.03
N ASP A 139 3.61 13.32 8.17
CA ASP A 139 3.52 12.24 9.16
C ASP A 139 4.26 10.95 8.73
N GLY A 140 4.81 10.89 7.51
CA GLY A 140 5.51 9.73 6.97
C GLY A 140 4.59 8.56 6.58
N SER A 141 3.27 8.75 6.62
CA SER A 141 2.27 7.71 6.29
C SER A 141 2.49 7.09 4.91
N GLU A 142 2.72 7.91 3.89
CA GLU A 142 2.94 7.46 2.51
C GLU A 142 4.16 6.56 2.36
N LEU A 143 5.26 6.86 3.04
CA LEU A 143 6.46 6.02 3.03
C LEU A 143 6.20 4.64 3.64
N ILE A 144 5.38 4.58 4.69
CA ILE A 144 4.97 3.32 5.32
C ILE A 144 3.98 2.55 4.43
N LEU A 145 2.99 3.22 3.85
CA LEU A 145 2.00 2.61 2.94
C LEU A 145 2.68 2.07 1.68
N HIS A 146 3.64 2.81 1.12
CA HIS A 146 4.52 2.38 0.02
C HIS A 146 5.30 1.12 0.40
N PHE A 147 5.97 1.11 1.56
CA PHE A 147 6.68 -0.07 2.06
C PHE A 147 5.76 -1.29 2.27
N VAL A 148 4.56 -1.10 2.82
CA VAL A 148 3.56 -2.17 3.00
C VAL A 148 3.11 -2.71 1.65
N SER A 149 2.81 -1.84 0.68
CA SER A 149 2.45 -2.19 -0.69
C SER A 149 3.56 -2.99 -1.37
N GLN A 150 4.80 -2.48 -1.36
CA GLN A 150 5.98 -3.14 -1.93
C GLN A 150 6.22 -4.54 -1.32
N CYS A 151 6.05 -4.68 0.00
CA CYS A 151 6.14 -5.99 0.68
C CYS A 151 5.00 -6.94 0.29
N ASN A 152 3.81 -6.42 0.03
CA ASN A 152 2.67 -7.23 -0.43
C ASN A 152 2.92 -7.72 -1.85
N SER A 153 3.22 -6.84 -2.82
CA SER A 153 3.54 -7.23 -4.20
C SER A 153 4.70 -8.23 -4.28
N LYS A 154 5.71 -8.06 -3.42
CA LYS A 154 6.83 -9.00 -3.29
C LYS A 154 6.41 -10.36 -2.72
N LEU A 155 5.44 -10.40 -1.80
CA LEU A 155 4.86 -11.66 -1.33
C LEU A 155 4.10 -12.34 -2.48
N SER A 156 3.21 -11.63 -3.16
CA SER A 156 2.37 -12.18 -4.23
C SER A 156 3.22 -12.78 -5.36
N HIS A 157 4.33 -12.13 -5.75
CA HIS A 157 5.30 -12.70 -6.70
C HIS A 157 5.95 -14.00 -6.19
N LEU A 158 6.37 -14.06 -4.92
CA LEU A 158 6.97 -15.27 -4.34
C LEU A 158 5.97 -16.44 -4.28
N LEU A 159 4.69 -16.16 -3.99
CA LEU A 159 3.64 -17.16 -3.96
C LEU A 159 3.28 -17.65 -5.38
N GLU A 160 3.26 -16.75 -6.37
CA GLU A 160 3.10 -17.09 -7.78
C GLU A 160 4.27 -17.96 -8.29
N GLU A 161 5.52 -17.66 -7.89
CA GLU A 161 6.69 -18.50 -8.20
C GLU A 161 6.59 -19.91 -7.57
N GLU A 162 6.18 -20.03 -6.30
CA GLU A 162 5.94 -21.35 -5.70
C GLU A 162 4.82 -22.11 -6.42
N GLN A 163 3.71 -21.44 -6.76
CA GLN A 163 2.59 -22.05 -7.49
C GLN A 163 3.00 -22.50 -8.89
N LYS A 164 3.83 -21.73 -9.61
CA LYS A 164 4.43 -22.10 -10.90
C LYS A 164 5.33 -23.35 -10.77
N LEU A 165 6.10 -23.46 -9.68
CA LEU A 165 6.93 -24.65 -9.42
C LEU A 165 6.11 -25.90 -9.12
N VAL A 166 4.97 -25.77 -8.43
CA VAL A 166 4.02 -26.88 -8.20
C VAL A 166 3.35 -27.31 -9.51
N GLN A 167 2.84 -26.36 -10.31
CA GLN A 167 2.22 -26.65 -11.61
C GLN A 167 3.18 -27.35 -12.60
N LEU A 168 4.48 -27.01 -12.56
CA LEU A 168 5.51 -27.66 -13.37
C LEU A 168 6.02 -28.99 -12.79
N GLY A 169 5.42 -29.51 -11.71
CA GLY A 169 5.85 -30.76 -11.05
C GLY A 169 7.24 -30.70 -10.42
N LYS A 170 7.79 -29.49 -10.20
CA LYS A 170 9.12 -29.27 -9.59
C LYS A 170 9.07 -29.18 -8.07
N ALA A 171 7.90 -28.87 -7.52
CA ALA A 171 7.57 -28.86 -6.10
C ALA A 171 6.25 -29.62 -5.84
N GLU A 172 6.06 -30.07 -4.60
CA GLU A 172 4.81 -30.69 -4.14
C GLU A 172 3.90 -29.62 -3.51
N LYS A 173 2.57 -29.78 -3.60
CA LYS A 173 1.63 -28.85 -2.93
C LYS A 173 1.79 -29.02 -1.40
N LYS A 174 2.19 -27.94 -0.73
CA LYS A 174 2.26 -27.87 0.74
C LYS A 174 0.85 -28.05 1.36
N PRO A 175 0.71 -28.65 2.55
CA PRO A 175 -0.54 -28.60 3.29
C PRO A 175 -0.85 -27.14 3.69
N MET A 176 -2.14 -26.81 3.84
CA MET A 176 -2.64 -25.46 4.09
C MET A 176 -1.95 -24.79 5.30
N ASP A 177 -1.76 -25.50 6.40
CA ASP A 177 -1.15 -24.94 7.61
C ASP A 177 0.34 -24.60 7.42
N GLN A 178 1.10 -25.43 6.69
CA GLN A 178 2.49 -25.14 6.35
C GLN A 178 2.58 -23.99 5.33
N PHE A 179 1.68 -23.93 4.35
CA PHE A 179 1.63 -22.85 3.37
C PHE A 179 1.38 -21.48 4.05
N LEU A 180 0.37 -21.39 4.92
CA LEU A 180 0.05 -20.17 5.65
C LEU A 180 1.22 -19.74 6.57
N ARG A 181 1.89 -20.70 7.23
CA ARG A 181 3.10 -20.43 8.03
C ARG A 181 4.24 -19.88 7.19
N ASP A 182 4.53 -20.51 6.04
CA ASP A 182 5.62 -20.08 5.15
C ASP A 182 5.36 -18.68 4.59
N ALA A 183 4.14 -18.41 4.12
CA ALA A 183 3.75 -17.10 3.57
C ALA A 183 3.83 -15.97 4.62
N LEU A 184 3.31 -16.21 5.83
CA LEU A 184 3.39 -15.24 6.92
C LEU A 184 4.82 -15.07 7.44
N GLU A 185 5.63 -16.13 7.54
CA GLU A 185 7.04 -16.02 7.91
C GLU A 185 7.82 -15.20 6.86
N ALA A 186 7.59 -15.45 5.56
CA ALA A 186 8.18 -14.68 4.48
C ALA A 186 7.80 -13.20 4.54
N ARG A 187 6.51 -12.88 4.73
CA ARG A 187 5.99 -11.50 4.81
C ARG A 187 6.50 -10.73 6.03
N LEU A 188 6.63 -11.39 7.18
CA LEU A 188 7.16 -10.77 8.40
C LEU A 188 8.68 -10.60 8.35
N ARG A 189 9.41 -11.52 7.69
CA ARG A 189 10.87 -11.38 7.46
C ARG A 189 11.25 -10.12 6.69
N MET A 190 10.36 -9.57 5.86
CA MET A 190 10.60 -8.31 5.14
C MET A 190 10.73 -7.09 6.06
N VAL A 191 10.19 -7.16 7.28
CA VAL A 191 10.21 -6.06 8.27
C VAL A 191 11.53 -6.02 9.06
N ILE A 192 12.34 -7.10 9.04
CA ILE A 192 13.57 -7.23 9.84
C ILE A 192 14.54 -6.04 9.71
N PRO A 193 14.81 -5.45 8.52
CA PRO A 193 15.71 -4.30 8.39
C PRO A 193 15.22 -3.02 9.11
N TYR A 194 13.92 -2.93 9.38
CA TYR A 194 13.25 -1.75 9.93
C TYR A 194 12.67 -1.98 11.33
N ILE A 195 13.00 -3.12 11.96
CA ILE A 195 12.31 -3.64 13.13
C ILE A 195 12.32 -2.69 14.34
N GLU A 196 13.38 -1.90 14.52
CA GLU A 196 13.50 -0.91 15.59
C GLU A 196 12.52 0.27 15.43
N LYS A 197 12.24 0.66 14.18
CA LYS A 197 11.31 1.74 13.82
C LYS A 197 9.91 1.22 13.52
N TRP A 198 9.70 -0.09 13.41
CA TRP A 198 8.40 -0.67 13.06
C TRP A 198 7.27 -0.35 14.06
N PRO A 199 7.49 -0.25 15.38
CA PRO A 199 6.44 0.21 16.30
C PRO A 199 5.92 1.62 15.97
N GLN A 200 6.78 2.54 15.52
CA GLN A 200 6.39 3.88 15.05
C GLN A 200 5.48 3.78 13.82
N ALA A 201 5.87 2.97 12.82
CA ALA A 201 5.06 2.75 11.62
C ALA A 201 3.67 2.20 11.95
N VAL A 202 3.57 1.21 12.83
CA VAL A 202 2.29 0.64 13.26
C VAL A 202 1.41 1.69 13.96
N SER A 203 1.99 2.56 14.79
CA SER A 203 1.24 3.68 15.39
C SER A 203 0.72 4.68 14.37
N ILE A 204 1.47 4.97 13.29
CA ILE A 204 1.06 5.90 12.23
C ILE A 204 -0.03 5.27 11.34
N LEU A 205 0.08 3.97 10.99
CA LEU A 205 -0.94 3.25 10.21
C LEU A 205 -2.29 3.13 10.92
N LEU A 206 -2.31 3.22 12.25
CA LEU A 206 -3.51 3.20 13.10
C LEU A 206 -4.11 4.60 13.34
N LEU A 207 -3.58 5.66 12.73
CA LEU A 207 -4.22 6.98 12.76
C LEU A 207 -5.51 6.98 11.91
N PRO A 208 -6.58 7.73 12.30
CA PRO A 208 -7.90 7.63 11.66
C PRO A 208 -7.93 7.85 10.15
N HIS A 209 -7.05 8.69 9.60
CA HIS A 209 -6.94 8.92 8.16
C HIS A 209 -6.19 7.80 7.42
N ASN A 210 -5.30 7.08 8.11
CA ASN A 210 -4.50 5.99 7.54
C ASN A 210 -5.18 4.62 7.63
N ILE A 211 -6.13 4.44 8.57
CA ILE A 211 -6.87 3.17 8.77
C ILE A 211 -7.52 2.63 7.48
N PRO A 212 -8.22 3.41 6.63
CA PRO A 212 -8.82 2.86 5.42
C PRO A 212 -7.80 2.26 4.45
N SER A 213 -6.69 2.96 4.21
CA SER A 213 -5.63 2.53 3.30
C SER A 213 -4.83 1.35 3.88
N SER A 214 -4.50 1.40 5.17
CA SER A 214 -3.74 0.34 5.85
C SER A 214 -4.54 -0.95 6.03
N LEU A 215 -5.85 -0.85 6.28
CA LEU A 215 -6.77 -1.98 6.31
C LEU A 215 -6.94 -2.61 4.92
N ASN A 216 -7.10 -1.80 3.86
CA ASN A 216 -7.22 -2.30 2.49
C ASN A 216 -5.97 -3.10 2.06
N LEU A 217 -4.77 -2.56 2.33
CA LEU A 217 -3.51 -3.27 2.10
C LEU A 217 -3.37 -4.55 2.92
N LEU A 218 -3.97 -4.62 4.12
CA LEU A 218 -4.00 -5.83 4.94
C LEU A 218 -4.98 -6.87 4.38
N THR A 219 -6.18 -6.47 3.96
CA THR A 219 -7.19 -7.39 3.40
C THR A 219 -6.72 -7.98 2.07
N SER A 220 -6.27 -7.16 1.12
CA SER A 220 -5.78 -7.68 -0.17
C SER A 220 -4.59 -8.64 -0.02
N MET A 221 -3.72 -8.43 0.97
CA MET A 221 -2.64 -9.37 1.28
C MET A 221 -3.16 -10.71 1.84
N ILE A 222 -4.23 -10.70 2.63
CA ILE A 222 -4.88 -11.92 3.14
C ILE A 222 -5.59 -12.65 2.00
N ASP A 223 -6.27 -11.92 1.12
CA ASP A 223 -6.96 -12.46 -0.06
C ASP A 223 -5.97 -13.11 -1.04
N ASP A 224 -4.83 -12.46 -1.32
CA ASP A 224 -3.71 -13.02 -2.10
C ASP A 224 -3.18 -14.32 -1.49
N ILE A 225 -2.90 -14.33 -0.17
CA ILE A 225 -2.43 -15.54 0.54
C ILE A 225 -3.47 -16.67 0.40
N TRP A 226 -4.76 -16.36 0.53
CA TRP A 226 -5.84 -17.34 0.43
C TRP A 226 -5.99 -17.90 -1.00
N HIS A 227 -5.88 -17.03 -2.01
CA HIS A 227 -5.85 -17.40 -3.43
C HIS A 227 -4.72 -18.40 -3.72
N TYR A 228 -3.47 -18.06 -3.35
CA TYR A 228 -2.31 -18.93 -3.62
C TYR A 228 -2.25 -20.20 -2.76
N ALA A 229 -2.91 -20.24 -1.59
CA ALA A 229 -3.11 -21.48 -0.84
C ALA A 229 -3.94 -22.51 -1.64
N GLY A 230 -4.67 -22.04 -2.65
CA GLY A 230 -5.49 -22.85 -3.53
C GLY A 230 -6.81 -23.24 -2.88
N ASP A 231 -7.51 -22.25 -2.34
CA ASP A 231 -8.96 -22.34 -2.14
C ASP A 231 -9.65 -22.38 -3.51
N GLN A 232 -10.08 -23.57 -3.91
CA GLN A 232 -10.92 -23.78 -5.10
C GLN A 232 -12.39 -23.81 -4.68
N SER A 233 -12.84 -22.77 -3.98
CA SER A 233 -14.24 -22.57 -3.59
C SER A 233 -15.20 -22.42 -4.79
N THR A 234 -14.66 -22.39 -6.02
CA THR A 234 -15.40 -22.51 -7.29
C THR A 234 -15.14 -23.82 -8.05
N ASP A 235 -14.83 -24.94 -7.39
CA ASP A 235 -15.12 -26.28 -7.93
C ASP A 235 -16.40 -26.87 -7.31
N VAL A 236 -17.45 -26.04 -7.33
CA VAL A 236 -18.82 -26.47 -7.04
C VAL A 236 -19.31 -27.38 -8.16
N SER A 237 -19.03 -28.68 -8.03
CA SER A 237 -19.66 -29.69 -8.88
C SER A 237 -21.19 -29.47 -8.90
N PRO A 238 -21.84 -29.38 -10.08
CA PRO A 238 -23.27 -29.04 -10.18
C PRO A 238 -24.21 -29.99 -9.42
N CYS A 239 -23.72 -31.17 -9.04
CA CYS A 239 -24.43 -32.23 -8.32
C CYS A 239 -25.03 -31.83 -6.96
N THR A 240 -24.69 -30.66 -6.39
CA THR A 240 -25.21 -30.22 -5.08
C THR A 240 -26.33 -29.17 -5.17
N LEU A 241 -26.65 -28.64 -6.36
CA LEU A 241 -27.72 -27.64 -6.55
C LEU A 241 -28.99 -28.22 -7.21
N GLN A 242 -29.11 -29.54 -7.30
CA GLN A 242 -30.38 -30.20 -7.66
C GLN A 242 -30.95 -31.02 -6.50
N THR A 243 -31.64 -30.32 -5.61
CA THR A 243 -32.57 -30.86 -4.61
C THR A 243 -33.69 -31.66 -5.30
N GLY A 244 -33.41 -32.90 -5.68
CA GLY A 244 -34.31 -33.70 -6.52
C GLY A 244 -33.92 -35.15 -6.80
N CYS A 245 -32.71 -35.61 -6.44
CA CYS A 245 -32.35 -37.03 -6.51
C CYS A 245 -32.99 -37.85 -5.38
N PHE A 246 -34.29 -38.11 -5.52
CA PHE A 246 -35.03 -39.07 -4.73
C PHE A 246 -34.56 -40.48 -5.13
N CYS A 247 -33.85 -41.20 -4.26
CA CYS A 247 -33.47 -42.60 -4.47
C CYS A 247 -34.46 -43.53 -3.76
N PRO A 248 -35.51 -44.04 -4.43
CA PRO A 248 -36.37 -45.05 -3.84
C PRO A 248 -35.61 -46.38 -3.76
N SER A 249 -35.43 -46.91 -2.54
CA SER A 249 -34.93 -48.26 -2.34
C SER A 249 -36.01 -49.26 -2.75
N ALA A 250 -35.86 -49.89 -3.91
CA ALA A 250 -36.73 -50.98 -4.35
C ALA A 250 -36.25 -52.30 -3.75
N PRO A 251 -37.09 -53.03 -2.99
CA PRO A 251 -36.79 -54.41 -2.63
C PRO A 251 -37.02 -55.32 -3.86
N GLN A 252 -36.13 -56.29 -4.07
CA GLN A 252 -36.48 -57.47 -4.85
C GLN A 252 -36.98 -58.54 -3.90
N GLU A 253 -38.28 -58.87 -3.96
CA GLU A 253 -38.73 -60.20 -3.55
C GLU A 253 -38.31 -61.20 -4.62
N THR A 254 -37.82 -62.37 -4.17
CA THR A 254 -37.40 -63.49 -5.02
C THR A 254 -38.54 -64.48 -5.18
N ASP A 255 -38.80 -64.91 -6.42
CA ASP A 255 -39.88 -65.85 -6.76
C ASP A 255 -39.27 -67.05 -7.51
N GLU A 256 -38.82 -68.06 -6.75
CA GLU A 256 -38.58 -69.48 -7.13
C GLU A 256 -38.50 -70.36 -5.87
#